data_AF-A0A1J5LMF7-F1
#
_entry.id   AF-A0A1J5LMF7-F1
#
_cell.length_a   1.000
_cell.length_b   1.000
_cell.length_c   1.000
_cell.angle_alpha   90.00
_cell.angle_beta   90.00
_cell.angle_gamma   90.00
#
_symmetry.space_group_name_H-M   'P 1'
#
loop_
_entity.id
_entity.type
_entity.pdbx_description
1 polymer ?
#
loop_
_entity_poly.entity_id
_entity_poly.type
_entity_poly.pdbx_seq_one_letter_code
_entity_poly.pdbx_strand_id
1 'polypeptide(L)'
;MNKNQIKKEFQENFRELRKILNAWELIPGSPSDEFDSINHQVLSHLYKGADFEKVSRVLDSELTVNYGLSTDLKDAEKIATEIMEWWNFKVSNRII
;
A
#
# COMPACT_ATOMS: atom_id res chain seq x y z
N MET A 1 7.99 -16.10 14.52
CA MET A 1 6.79 -15.40 15.07
C MET A 1 5.63 -16.38 15.15
N ASN A 2 4.79 -16.29 16.18
CA ASN A 2 3.57 -17.10 16.25
C ASN A 2 2.46 -16.54 15.34
N LYS A 3 1.44 -17.35 15.03
CA LYS A 3 0.34 -16.98 14.13
C LYS A 3 -0.43 -15.72 14.58
N ASN A 4 -0.57 -15.50 15.89
CA ASN A 4 -1.28 -14.34 16.43
C ASN A 4 -0.47 -13.05 16.26
N GLN A 5 0.86 -13.13 16.41
CA GLN A 5 1.77 -12.01 16.17
C GLN A 5 1.75 -11.59 14.71
N ILE A 6 1.81 -12.56 13.78
CA ILE A 6 1.73 -12.28 12.33
C ILE A 6 0.40 -11.61 11.97
N LYS A 7 -0.72 -12.12 12.51
CA LYS A 7 -2.04 -11.53 12.27
C LYS A 7 -2.14 -10.09 12.80
N LYS A 8 -1.62 -9.84 14.01
CA LYS A 8 -1.63 -8.52 14.63
C LYS A 8 -0.80 -7.54 13.81
N GLU A 9 0.42 -7.93 13.43
CA GLU A 9 1.31 -7.11 12.62
C GLU A 9 0.71 -6.80 11.24
N PHE A 10 0.07 -7.77 10.61
CA PHE A 10 -0.64 -7.54 9.35
C PHE A 10 -1.75 -6.50 9.52
N GLN A 11 -2.56 -6.60 10.58
CA GLN A 11 -3.63 -5.64 10.85
C GLN A 11 -3.12 -4.22 11.16
N GLU A 12 -2.00 -4.11 11.88
CA GLU A 12 -1.35 -2.83 12.16
C GLU A 12 -0.82 -2.21 10.86
N ASN A 13 -0.08 -2.99 10.06
CA ASN A 13 0.44 -2.51 8.78
C ASN A 13 -0.67 -2.16 7.79
N PHE A 14 -1.79 -2.90 7.79
CA PHE A 14 -2.96 -2.58 6.98
C PHE A 14 -3.57 -1.21 7.35
N ARG A 15 -3.69 -0.92 8.66
CA ARG A 15 -4.22 0.36 9.14
C ARG A 15 -3.30 1.53 8.79
N GLU A 16 -1.99 1.31 8.86
CA GLU A 16 -1.01 2.34 8.50
C GLU A 16 -0.97 2.60 7.00
N LEU A 17 -0.93 1.55 6.17
CA LEU A 17 -0.96 1.70 4.72
C LEU A 17 -2.28 2.34 4.25
N ARG A 18 -3.40 2.04 4.89
CA ARG A 18 -4.68 2.73 4.63
C ARG A 18 -4.56 4.24 4.84
N LYS A 19 -3.84 4.69 5.88
CA LYS A 19 -3.65 6.12 6.14
C LYS A 19 -2.82 6.79 5.05
N ILE A 20 -1.78 6.11 4.56
CA ILE A 20 -0.97 6.60 3.43
C ILE A 20 -1.87 6.78 2.21
N LEU A 21 -2.60 5.73 1.80
CA LEU A 21 -3.48 5.78 0.63
C LEU A 21 -4.57 6.85 0.74
N ASN A 22 -5.20 7.01 1.91
CA ASN A 22 -6.22 8.04 2.12
C ASN A 22 -5.63 9.46 2.12
N ALA A 23 -4.38 9.66 2.52
CA ALA A 23 -3.73 10.97 2.53
C ALA A 23 -3.46 11.52 1.12
N TRP A 24 -3.46 10.66 0.10
CA TRP A 24 -3.34 11.07 -1.30
C TRP A 24 -4.63 11.67 -1.87
N GLU A 25 -5.76 11.61 -1.13
CA GLU A 25 -7.05 12.18 -1.53
C GLU A 25 -7.46 11.82 -2.98
N LEU A 26 -7.16 10.59 -3.41
CA LEU A 26 -7.34 10.12 -4.79
C LEU A 26 -8.79 10.27 -5.27
N ILE A 27 -9.75 10.11 -4.35
CA ILE A 27 -11.16 10.40 -4.56
C ILE A 27 -11.63 11.28 -3.37
N PRO A 28 -11.74 12.60 -3.56
CA PRO A 28 -12.15 13.50 -2.49
C PRO A 28 -13.54 13.15 -1.94
N GLY A 29 -13.65 13.02 -0.62
CA GLY A 29 -14.91 12.70 0.06
C GLY A 29 -15.30 11.21 0.01
N SER A 30 -14.43 10.32 -0.50
CA SER A 30 -14.68 8.88 -0.45
C SER A 30 -14.66 8.35 0.99
N PRO A 31 -15.35 7.22 1.25
CA PRO A 31 -15.22 6.51 2.51
C PRO A 31 -13.76 6.13 2.83
N SER A 32 -13.41 6.06 4.11
CA SER A 32 -12.04 5.75 4.54
C SER A 32 -11.55 4.35 4.20
N ASP A 33 -12.47 3.45 3.84
CA ASP A 33 -12.23 2.06 3.45
C ASP A 33 -12.32 1.85 1.93
N GLU A 34 -12.53 2.92 1.15
CA GLU A 34 -12.60 2.86 -0.32
C GLU A 34 -11.40 2.13 -0.92
N PHE A 35 -10.20 2.40 -0.40
CA PHE A 35 -8.95 1.84 -0.91
C PHE A 35 -8.52 0.53 -0.23
N ASP A 36 -9.43 -0.21 0.42
CA ASP A 36 -9.08 -1.44 1.12
C ASP A 36 -8.60 -2.58 0.23
N SER A 37 -9.18 -2.68 -0.96
CA SER A 37 -8.79 -3.71 -1.93
C SER A 37 -7.32 -3.51 -2.33
N ILE A 38 -6.98 -2.30 -2.78
CA ILE A 38 -5.61 -1.96 -3.20
C ILE A 38 -4.63 -2.00 -2.03
N ASN A 39 -5.05 -1.57 -0.84
CA ASN A 39 -4.29 -1.71 0.41
C ASN A 39 -3.94 -3.18 0.68
N HIS A 40 -4.93 -4.08 0.63
CA HIS A 40 -4.70 -5.50 0.85
C HIS A 40 -3.74 -6.09 -0.18
N GLN A 41 -3.91 -5.75 -1.46
CA GLN A 41 -3.07 -6.26 -2.54
C GLN A 41 -1.62 -5.80 -2.42
N VAL A 42 -1.41 -4.49 -2.26
CA VAL A 42 -0.06 -3.91 -2.09
C VAL A 42 0.62 -4.53 -0.88
N LEU A 43 -0.08 -4.61 0.27
CA LEU A 43 0.49 -5.22 1.47
C LEU A 43 0.83 -6.69 1.25
N SER A 44 -0.04 -7.47 0.61
CA SER A 44 0.23 -8.88 0.28
C SER A 44 1.50 -9.03 -0.58
N HIS A 45 1.72 -8.12 -1.53
CA HIS A 45 2.91 -8.10 -2.37
C HIS A 45 4.17 -7.71 -1.58
N LEU A 46 4.11 -6.70 -0.71
CA LEU A 46 5.23 -6.29 0.14
C LEU A 46 5.70 -7.43 1.06
N TYR A 47 4.77 -8.16 1.69
CA TYR A 47 5.11 -9.34 2.50
C TYR A 47 5.72 -10.50 1.69
N LYS A 48 5.52 -10.52 0.36
CA LYS A 48 6.15 -11.48 -0.57
C LYS A 48 7.48 -10.98 -1.14
N GLY A 49 7.97 -9.82 -0.70
CA GLY A 49 9.23 -9.23 -1.18
C GLY A 49 9.10 -8.49 -2.51
N ALA A 50 7.94 -7.92 -2.81
CA ALA A 50 7.78 -7.07 -3.99
C ALA A 50 8.72 -5.86 -3.94
N ASP A 51 9.29 -5.53 -5.10
CA ASP A 51 10.10 -4.34 -5.31
C ASP A 51 9.24 -3.14 -5.73
N PHE A 52 9.90 -1.99 -5.90
CA PHE A 52 9.26 -0.75 -6.32
C PHE A 52 8.48 -0.92 -7.63
N GLU A 53 9.08 -1.54 -8.65
CA GLU A 53 8.44 -1.72 -9.95
C GLU A 53 7.14 -2.53 -9.83
N LYS A 54 7.15 -3.59 -9.02
CA LYS A 54 5.95 -4.39 -8.77
C LYS A 54 4.87 -3.59 -8.04
N VAL A 55 5.24 -2.80 -7.04
CA VAL A 55 4.28 -1.96 -6.29
C VAL A 55 3.67 -0.88 -7.18
N SER A 56 4.49 -0.15 -7.95
CA SER A 56 4.03 0.87 -8.90
C SER A 56 3.05 0.31 -9.92
N ARG A 57 3.35 -0.86 -10.51
CA ARG A 57 2.46 -1.52 -11.48
C ARG A 57 1.14 -1.98 -10.87
N VAL A 58 1.15 -2.47 -9.63
CA VAL A 58 -0.08 -2.85 -8.93
C VAL A 58 -0.94 -1.61 -8.67
N LEU A 59 -0.33 -0.52 -8.20
CA LEU A 59 -1.03 0.73 -7.97
C LEU A 59 -1.65 1.28 -9.25
N ASP A 60 -0.85 1.42 -10.30
CA ASP A 60 -1.29 1.93 -11.61
C ASP A 60 -2.45 1.12 -12.19
N SER A 61 -2.31 -0.22 -12.18
CA SER A 61 -3.34 -1.12 -12.67
C SER A 61 -4.63 -1.02 -11.85
N GLU A 62 -4.56 -1.01 -10.52
CA GLU A 62 -5.75 -0.95 -9.67
C GLU A 62 -6.45 0.41 -9.78
N LEU A 63 -5.70 1.51 -9.71
CA LEU A 63 -6.22 2.87 -9.83
C LEU A 63 -6.90 3.10 -11.19
N THR A 64 -6.29 2.61 -12.26
CA THR A 64 -6.85 2.73 -13.62
C THR A 64 -8.05 1.81 -13.83
N VAL A 65 -7.92 0.52 -13.51
CA VAL A 65 -8.92 -0.49 -13.88
C VAL A 65 -10.11 -0.50 -12.92
N ASN A 66 -9.86 -0.43 -11.62
CA ASN A 66 -10.92 -0.59 -10.62
C ASN A 66 -11.51 0.74 -10.17
N TYR A 67 -10.70 1.79 -10.06
CA TYR A 67 -11.17 3.12 -9.63
C TYR A 67 -11.44 4.08 -10.79
N GLY A 68 -11.08 3.71 -12.02
CA GLY A 68 -11.25 4.58 -13.20
C GLY A 68 -10.46 5.88 -13.13
N LEU A 69 -9.45 5.93 -12.25
CA LEU A 69 -8.59 7.09 -12.08
C LEU A 69 -7.57 7.07 -13.20
N SER A 70 -7.61 8.09 -14.05
CA SER A 70 -6.53 8.35 -15.00
C SER A 70 -5.31 8.87 -14.25
N THR A 71 -4.61 7.99 -13.54
CA THR A 71 -3.30 8.29 -12.97
C THR A 71 -2.25 8.20 -14.08
N ASP A 72 -1.42 9.24 -14.23
CA ASP A 72 -0.18 9.06 -14.98
C ASP A 72 0.73 8.13 -14.17
N LEU A 73 1.58 7.36 -14.85
CA LEU A 73 2.53 6.43 -14.22
C LEU A 73 3.36 7.14 -13.14
N LYS A 74 3.67 8.42 -13.35
CA LYS A 74 4.38 9.28 -12.40
C LYS A 74 3.66 9.45 -11.06
N ASP A 75 2.34 9.47 -11.04
CA ASP A 75 1.59 9.59 -9.79
C ASP A 75 1.55 8.26 -9.05
N ALA A 76 1.38 7.14 -9.76
CA ALA A 76 1.52 5.80 -9.19
C ALA A 76 2.93 5.58 -8.61
N GLU A 77 3.98 6.05 -9.29
CA GLU A 77 5.37 5.99 -8.82
C GLU A 77 5.62 6.83 -7.56
N LYS A 78 4.98 8.00 -7.41
CA LYS A 78 5.09 8.80 -6.18
C LYS A 78 4.44 8.08 -5.00
N ILE A 79 3.24 7.55 -5.20
CA ILE A 79 2.53 6.76 -4.18
C ILE A 79 3.37 5.53 -3.80
N ALA A 80 3.91 4.83 -4.81
CA ALA A 80 4.80 3.69 -4.59
C ALA A 80 6.06 4.06 -3.81
N THR A 81 6.65 5.23 -4.07
CA THR A 81 7.83 5.72 -3.36
C THR A 81 7.54 5.85 -1.86
N GLU A 82 6.46 6.54 -1.49
CA GLU A 82 6.08 6.71 -0.07
C GLU A 82 5.79 5.37 0.61
N ILE A 83 5.09 4.46 -0.08
CA ILE A 83 4.80 3.12 0.43
C ILE A 83 6.10 2.31 0.64
N MET A 84 7.03 2.37 -0.31
CA MET A 84 8.31 1.67 -0.21
C MET A 84 9.19 2.25 0.90
N GLU A 85 9.23 3.57 1.07
CA GLU A 85 9.94 4.23 2.18
C GLU A 85 9.38 3.80 3.53
N TRP A 86 8.05 3.84 3.70
CA TRP A 86 7.37 3.35 4.90
C TRP A 86 7.68 1.87 5.18
N TRP A 87 7.60 1.02 4.15
CA TRP A 87 7.86 -0.41 4.28
C TRP A 87 9.32 -0.69 4.67
N ASN A 88 10.28 -0.05 3.99
CA ASN A 88 11.70 -0.21 4.26
C ASN A 88 12.08 0.30 5.65
N PHE A 89 11.49 1.41 6.10
CA PHE A 89 11.64 1.90 7.47
C PHE A 89 11.16 0.85 8.48
N LYS A 90 9.99 0.23 8.25
CA LYS A 90 9.49 -0.83 9.12
C LYS A 90 10.40 -2.04 9.15
N VAL A 91 10.81 -2.54 7.99
CA VAL A 91 11.68 -3.72 7.89
C VAL A 91 13.02 -3.45 8.56
N SER A 92 13.60 -2.26 8.38
CA SER A 92 14.87 -1.88 8.99
C SER A 92 14.80 -1.71 10.52
N ASN A 93 13.65 -1.32 11.05
CA ASN A 93 13.43 -1.18 12.50
C ASN A 93 12.96 -2.49 13.17
N ARG A 94 12.70 -3.55 12.40
CA ARG A 94 12.61 -4.91 12.95
C ARG A 94 14.04 -5.37 13.22
N ILE A 95 14.57 -5.01 14.39
CA ILE A 95 15.81 -5.62 14.91
C ILE A 95 15.59 -7.13 14.88
N ILE A 96 16.31 -7.81 13.99
CA ILE A 96 16.34 -9.27 13.84
C ILE A 96 17.14 -9.84 15.01
#